data_AF-A0A2W5FK04-F1
#
_entry.id   AF-A0A2W5FK04-F1
#
_cell.length_a   1.000
_cell.length_b   1.000
_cell.length_c   1.000
_cell.angle_alpha   90.00
_cell.angle_beta   90.00
_cell.angle_gamma   90.00
#
_symmetry.space_group_name_H-M   'P 1'
#
loop_
_entity.id
_entity.type
_entity.pdbx_description
1 polymer ?
#
loop_
_entity_poly.entity_id
_entity_poly.type
_entity_poly.pdbx_seq_one_letter_code
_entity_poly.pdbx_strand_id
1 'polypeptide(L)'
;MQTTDIKAAFTYRPNPVLSGSFLICKKEENGALQPVGDYTLLDRNEDLSLTERKVINLVTAMNGGTELLPLGGETKSRTYFHRKPRSDDYAPTEIIFYSQTGEGVSRENAILTIEGDFDA
;
A
#
# COMPACT_ATOMS: atom_id res chain seq x y z
N MET A 1 24.33 -23.30 2.90
CA MET A 1 22.89 -23.44 2.58
C MET A 1 22.47 -22.17 1.87
N GLN A 2 22.13 -22.24 0.58
CA GLN A 2 21.53 -21.11 -0.13
C GLN A 2 20.04 -21.09 0.24
N THR A 3 19.62 -20.14 1.05
CA THR A 3 18.21 -19.85 1.28
C THR A 3 17.66 -19.36 -0.05
N THR A 4 16.83 -20.19 -0.69
CA THR A 4 16.16 -19.80 -1.93
C THR A 4 15.08 -18.81 -1.52
N ASP A 5 15.36 -17.52 -1.65
CA ASP A 5 14.40 -16.44 -1.44
C ASP A 5 13.25 -16.63 -2.43
N ILE A 6 12.19 -17.32 -2.00
CA ILE A 6 10.90 -17.25 -2.69
C ILE A 6 10.42 -15.83 -2.44
N LYS A 7 10.79 -14.91 -3.34
CA LYS A 7 10.33 -13.52 -3.35
C LYS A 7 8.81 -13.57 -3.36
N ALA A 8 8.19 -13.42 -2.19
CA ALA A 8 6.78 -13.68 -2.02
C ALA A 8 5.97 -12.77 -2.95
N ALA A 9 5.08 -13.36 -3.75
CA ALA A 9 4.26 -12.60 -4.67
C ALA A 9 3.11 -11.95 -3.89
N PHE A 10 3.17 -10.64 -3.73
CA PHE A 10 2.09 -9.84 -3.19
C PHE A 10 1.01 -9.60 -4.26
N THR A 11 -0.24 -9.53 -3.82
CA THR A 11 -1.41 -9.15 -4.61
C THR A 11 -2.37 -8.35 -3.75
N TYR A 12 -3.48 -7.88 -4.33
CA TYR A 12 -4.52 -7.15 -3.59
C TYR A 12 -5.91 -7.64 -3.97
N ARG A 13 -6.88 -7.34 -3.10
CA ARG A 13 -8.32 -7.50 -3.39
C ARG A 13 -9.12 -6.43 -2.65
N PRO A 14 -10.35 -6.11 -3.08
CA PRO A 14 -11.21 -5.20 -2.34
C PRO A 14 -11.43 -5.67 -0.89
N ASN A 15 -11.47 -4.73 0.06
CA ASN A 15 -11.79 -5.03 1.44
C ASN A 15 -13.32 -5.25 1.58
N PRO A 16 -13.77 -6.42 2.09
CA PRO A 16 -15.20 -6.72 2.18
C PRO A 16 -15.92 -5.96 3.32
N VAL A 17 -15.17 -5.35 4.25
CA VAL A 17 -15.71 -4.66 5.43
C VAL A 17 -15.68 -3.15 5.25
N LEU A 18 -14.63 -2.61 4.65
CA LEU A 18 -14.43 -1.17 4.50
C LEU A 18 -14.43 -0.77 3.01
N SER A 19 -15.49 -0.09 2.59
CA SER A 19 -15.62 0.41 1.22
C SER A 19 -14.50 1.40 0.90
N GLY A 20 -13.92 1.26 -0.29
CA GLY A 20 -12.80 2.10 -0.73
C GLY A 20 -11.43 1.66 -0.20
N SER A 21 -11.37 0.59 0.59
CA SER A 21 -10.13 -0.02 1.06
C SER A 21 -9.82 -1.32 0.32
N PHE A 22 -8.55 -1.72 0.34
CA PHE A 22 -8.06 -2.93 -0.30
C PHE A 22 -7.26 -3.76 0.71
N LEU A 23 -7.45 -5.07 0.71
CA LEU A 23 -6.59 -6.00 1.45
C LEU A 23 -5.34 -6.28 0.63
N ILE A 24 -4.18 -6.19 1.27
CA ILE A 24 -2.91 -6.64 0.70
C ILE A 24 -2.71 -8.09 1.11
N CYS A 25 -2.46 -8.96 0.13
CA CYS A 25 -2.35 -10.40 0.34
C CYS A 25 -0.97 -10.89 -0.11
N LYS A 26 -0.38 -11.79 0.67
CA LYS A 26 0.82 -12.53 0.31
C LYS A 26 0.40 -13.89 -0.26
N LYS A 27 1.03 -14.31 -1.35
CA LYS A 27 0.88 -15.67 -1.86
C LYS A 27 1.80 -16.61 -1.08
N GLU A 28 1.20 -17.55 -0.38
CA GLU A 28 1.88 -18.62 0.35
C GLU A 28 2.40 -19.70 -0.61
N GLU A 29 3.31 -20.57 -0.13
CA GLU A 29 3.92 -21.64 -0.94
C GLU A 29 2.88 -22.60 -1.54
N ASN A 30 1.78 -22.84 -0.82
CA ASN A 30 0.65 -23.66 -1.27
C ASN A 30 -0.26 -22.93 -2.28
N GLY A 31 0.06 -21.70 -2.65
CA GLY A 31 -0.72 -20.86 -3.56
C GLY A 31 -1.90 -20.13 -2.91
N ALA A 32 -2.15 -20.32 -1.62
CA ALA A 32 -3.17 -19.58 -0.89
C ALA A 32 -2.82 -18.10 -0.80
N LEU A 33 -3.85 -17.24 -0.78
CA LEU A 33 -3.70 -15.80 -0.59
C LEU A 33 -4.03 -15.47 0.86
N GLN A 34 -3.01 -15.14 1.65
CA GLN A 34 -3.17 -14.74 3.03
C GLN A 34 -3.16 -13.21 3.12
N PRO A 35 -4.20 -12.56 3.68
CA PRO A 35 -4.15 -11.14 3.99
C PRO A 35 -3.02 -10.87 4.98
N VAL A 36 -2.17 -9.90 4.66
CA VAL A 36 -1.02 -9.47 5.49
C VAL A 36 -1.09 -7.98 5.79
N GLY A 37 -2.17 -7.31 5.41
CA GLY A 37 -2.29 -5.87 5.54
C GLY A 37 -3.47 -5.31 4.78
N ASP A 38 -3.61 -4.00 4.84
CA ASP A 38 -4.64 -3.24 4.14
C ASP A 38 -4.15 -1.86 3.71
N TYR A 39 -4.69 -1.39 2.60
CA TYR A 39 -4.62 -0.01 2.17
C TYR A 39 -6.00 0.62 2.39
N THR A 40 -6.08 1.58 3.30
CA THR A 40 -7.31 2.27 3.65
C THR A 40 -7.30 3.70 3.15
N LEU A 41 -8.21 4.00 2.22
CA LEU A 41 -8.44 5.36 1.71
C LEU A 41 -9.19 6.19 2.76
N LEU A 42 -8.65 7.37 3.08
CA LEU A 42 -9.26 8.34 3.98
C LEU A 42 -9.95 9.49 3.24
N ASP A 43 -9.46 9.86 2.05
CA ASP A 43 -10.09 10.90 1.23
C ASP A 43 -11.34 10.36 0.52
N ARG A 44 -12.52 10.76 1.03
CA ARG A 44 -13.82 10.35 0.47
C ARG A 44 -14.12 10.94 -0.91
N ASN A 45 -13.35 11.92 -1.37
CA ASN A 45 -13.55 12.53 -2.69
C ASN A 45 -12.64 11.92 -3.75
N GLU A 46 -11.72 11.04 -3.36
CA GLU A 46 -10.85 10.37 -4.32
C GLU A 46 -11.64 9.35 -5.15
N ASP A 47 -11.40 9.35 -6.46
CA ASP A 47 -11.96 8.37 -7.37
C ASP A 47 -11.40 6.97 -7.06
N LEU A 48 -12.28 5.99 -6.85
CA LEU A 48 -11.88 4.64 -6.49
C LEU A 48 -10.97 3.98 -7.52
N SER A 49 -11.13 4.29 -8.81
CA SER A 49 -10.26 3.78 -9.87
C SER A 49 -8.84 4.38 -9.81
N LEU A 50 -8.71 5.62 -9.32
CA LEU A 50 -7.41 6.21 -9.04
C LEU A 50 -6.77 5.52 -7.83
N THR A 51 -7.55 5.26 -6.77
CA THR A 51 -7.08 4.54 -5.59
C THR A 51 -6.62 3.12 -5.93
N GLU A 52 -7.38 2.37 -6.72
CA GLU A 52 -6.98 1.02 -7.15
C GLU A 52 -5.65 1.05 -7.92
N ARG A 53 -5.45 2.02 -8.82
CA ARG A 53 -4.18 2.18 -9.54
C ARG A 53 -3.00 2.54 -8.64
N LYS A 54 -3.23 3.28 -7.55
CA LYS A 54 -2.21 3.49 -6.51
C LYS A 54 -1.87 2.17 -5.81
N VAL A 55 -2.87 1.34 -5.49
CA VAL A 55 -2.66 0.01 -4.90
C VAL A 55 -1.91 -0.93 -5.85
N ILE A 56 -2.19 -0.88 -7.16
CA ILE A 56 -1.41 -1.60 -8.17
C ILE A 56 0.06 -1.19 -8.11
N ASN A 57 0.35 0.12 -8.13
CA ASN A 57 1.74 0.60 -8.04
C ASN A 57 2.43 0.16 -6.74
N LEU A 58 1.70 0.21 -5.62
CA LEU A 58 2.21 -0.26 -4.33
C LEU A 58 2.58 -1.74 -4.39
N VAL A 59 1.66 -2.61 -4.81
CA VAL A 59 1.90 -4.06 -4.91
C VAL A 59 3.02 -4.38 -5.90
N THR A 60 3.09 -3.69 -7.03
CA THR A 60 4.19 -3.81 -7.99
C THR A 60 5.53 -3.48 -7.33
N ALA A 61 5.61 -2.37 -6.59
CA ALA A 61 6.80 -1.98 -5.87
C ALA A 61 7.18 -2.98 -4.76
N MET A 62 6.20 -3.51 -4.00
CA MET A 62 6.42 -4.56 -3.00
C MET A 62 6.99 -5.85 -3.62
N ASN A 63 6.61 -6.16 -4.86
CA ASN A 63 7.17 -7.27 -5.62
C ASN A 63 8.56 -6.94 -6.24
N GLY A 64 9.07 -5.72 -6.03
CA GLY A 64 10.31 -5.19 -6.59
C GLY A 64 10.24 -4.87 -8.08
N GLY A 65 9.03 -4.65 -8.61
CA GLY A 65 8.83 -4.12 -9.95
C GLY A 65 9.07 -2.61 -9.98
N THR A 66 9.66 -2.12 -11.08
CA THR A 66 9.99 -0.69 -11.28
C THR A 66 9.08 -0.02 -12.31
N GLU A 67 8.33 -0.79 -13.08
CA GLU A 67 7.38 -0.32 -14.09
C GLU A 67 6.06 0.08 -13.42
N LEU A 68 6.05 1.28 -12.84
CA LEU A 68 4.87 1.84 -12.19
C LEU A 68 3.97 2.59 -13.17
N LEU A 69 2.66 2.51 -12.97
CA LEU A 69 1.67 3.29 -13.71
C LEU A 69 1.92 4.80 -13.48
N PRO A 70 1.96 5.62 -14.54
CA PRO A 70 2.14 7.05 -14.40
C PRO A 70 0.86 7.73 -13.92
N LEU A 71 0.84 8.23 -12.67
CA LEU A 71 -0.36 8.85 -12.07
C LEU A 71 -0.28 10.38 -11.91
N GLY A 72 0.89 10.99 -12.18
CA GLY A 72 1.14 12.40 -11.84
C GLY A 72 0.22 13.42 -12.51
N GLY A 73 -0.28 13.13 -13.72
CA GLY A 73 -1.24 13.99 -14.42
C GLY A 73 -2.66 13.93 -13.84
N GLU A 74 -2.99 12.86 -13.14
CA GLU A 74 -4.35 12.56 -12.66
C GLU A 74 -4.53 12.99 -11.21
N THR A 75 -3.48 12.90 -10.39
CA THR A 75 -3.55 13.30 -8.98
C THR A 75 -3.50 14.81 -8.79
N LYS A 76 -2.88 15.57 -9.72
CA LYS A 76 -2.56 17.01 -9.62
C LYS A 76 -1.98 17.41 -8.24
N SER A 77 -1.37 16.46 -7.55
CA SER A 77 -0.95 16.59 -6.16
C SER A 77 0.33 15.80 -5.95
N ARG A 78 1.17 16.32 -5.05
CA ARG A 78 2.35 15.61 -4.56
C ARG A 78 1.90 14.64 -3.47
N THR A 79 2.38 13.41 -3.54
CA THR A 79 2.19 12.41 -2.49
C THR A 79 3.44 12.36 -1.63
N TYR A 80 3.25 12.48 -0.32
CA TYR A 80 4.27 12.25 0.69
C TYR A 80 3.89 11.03 1.53
N PHE A 81 4.83 10.44 2.23
CA PHE A 81 4.53 9.35 3.16
C PHE A 81 5.35 9.47 4.44
N HIS A 82 4.77 8.97 5.52
CA HIS A 82 5.41 8.84 6.82
C HIS A 82 5.25 7.41 7.32
N ARG A 83 6.36 6.70 7.51
CA ARG A 83 6.37 5.40 8.20
C ARG A 83 6.35 5.65 9.70
N LYS A 84 5.30 5.20 10.40
CA LYS A 84 5.24 5.29 11.86
C LYS A 84 6.34 4.41 12.47
N PRO A 85 7.02 4.89 13.53
CA PRO A 85 7.90 4.03 14.32
C PRO A 85 7.12 2.83 14.86
N ARG A 86 7.68 1.63 14.73
CA ARG A 86 7.11 0.42 15.34
C ARG A 86 7.32 0.48 16.85
N SER A 87 6.31 0.12 17.64
CA SER A 87 6.42 0.06 19.10
C SER A 87 7.31 -1.09 19.58
N ASP A 88 7.38 -2.15 18.79
CA ASP A 88 8.16 -3.37 19.00
C ASP A 88 8.31 -4.11 17.65
N ASP A 89 9.14 -5.16 17.62
CA ASP A 89 9.44 -5.95 16.42
C ASP A 89 8.25 -6.77 15.89
N TYR A 90 7.14 -6.85 16.63
CA TYR A 90 5.92 -7.56 16.22
C TYR A 90 4.80 -6.61 15.78
N ALA A 91 4.90 -5.32 16.11
CA ALA A 91 3.93 -4.32 15.71
C ALA A 91 3.88 -4.20 14.17
N PRO A 92 2.70 -4.09 13.56
CA PRO A 92 2.59 -3.89 12.12
C PRO A 92 3.26 -2.58 11.71
N THR A 93 3.84 -2.56 10.51
CA THR A 93 4.32 -1.33 9.89
C THR A 93 3.10 -0.54 9.41
N GLU A 94 2.99 0.71 9.87
CA GLU A 94 1.97 1.64 9.38
C GLU A 94 2.64 2.78 8.59
N ILE A 95 2.15 3.04 7.38
CA ILE A 95 2.61 4.13 6.51
C ILE A 95 1.41 5.04 6.21
N ILE A 96 1.50 6.30 6.62
CA ILE A 96 0.50 7.32 6.31
C ILE A 96 0.91 8.04 5.04
N PHE A 97 0.01 8.09 4.06
CA PHE A 97 0.17 8.89 2.84
C PHE A 97 -0.52 10.24 2.98
N TYR A 98 0.15 11.28 2.52
CA TYR A 98 -0.38 12.64 2.48
C TYR A 98 -0.46 13.15 1.06
N SER A 99 -1.52 13.90 0.75
CA SER A 99 -1.66 14.63 -0.51
C SER A 99 -1.44 16.13 -0.30
N GLN A 100 -0.74 16.77 -1.23
CA GLN A 100 -0.54 18.23 -1.25
C GLN A 100 -0.82 18.78 -2.65
N THR A 101 -1.81 19.68 -2.76
CA THR A 101 -2.29 20.27 -4.02
C THR A 101 -1.63 21.62 -4.36
N GLY A 102 -0.54 21.98 -3.68
CA GLY A 102 0.22 23.21 -3.92
C GLY A 102 -0.22 24.43 -3.09
N GLU A 103 -1.45 24.46 -2.59
CA GLU A 103 -1.94 25.49 -1.65
C GLU A 103 -2.45 24.83 -0.35
N GLY A 104 -1.97 25.30 0.80
CA GLY A 104 -2.40 24.83 2.12
C GLY A 104 -1.59 23.68 2.73
N VAL A 105 -2.10 23.13 3.83
CA VAL A 105 -1.49 22.05 4.62
C VAL A 105 -1.74 20.70 3.93
N SER A 106 -0.75 19.82 3.96
CA SER A 106 -0.89 18.43 3.50
C SER A 106 -1.99 17.70 4.28
N ARG A 107 -2.82 16.92 3.58
CA ARG A 107 -3.91 16.15 4.20
C ARG A 107 -3.61 14.67 4.17
N GLU A 108 -4.00 13.95 5.21
CA GLU A 108 -3.95 12.49 5.22
C GLU A 108 -4.87 11.94 4.12
N ASN A 109 -4.30 11.14 3.23
CA ASN A 109 -4.99 10.60 2.06
C ASN A 109 -5.35 9.14 2.26
N ALA A 110 -4.41 8.35 2.77
CA ALA A 110 -4.57 6.92 2.95
C ALA A 110 -3.59 6.38 4.01
N ILE A 111 -3.87 5.20 4.52
CA ILE A 111 -3.00 4.46 5.44
C ILE A 111 -2.73 3.10 4.83
N LEU A 112 -1.47 2.67 4.83
CA LEU A 112 -1.07 1.29 4.57
C LEU A 112 -0.64 0.65 5.88
N THR A 113 -1.25 -0.47 6.21
CA THR A 113 -0.84 -1.33 7.32
C THR A 113 -0.32 -2.63 6.74
N ILE A 114 0.87 -3.07 7.14
CA ILE A 114 1.45 -4.36 6.74
C ILE A 114 2.05 -5.07 7.96
N GLU A 115 1.72 -6.34 8.12
CA GLU A 115 2.28 -7.25 9.11
C GLU A 115 3.61 -7.84 8.61
N GLY A 116 4.56 -8.03 9.54
CA GLY A 116 5.89 -8.59 9.28
C GLY A 116 6.96 -7.55 8.93
N ASP A 117 8.19 -8.04 8.74
CA ASP A 117 9.34 -7.21 8.37
C ASP A 117 9.26 -6.84 6.89
N PHE A 118 8.58 -5.72 6.62
CA PHE A 118 8.63 -5.05 5.34
C PHE A 118 9.79 -4.04 5.34
N ASP A 119 10.89 -4.41 4.71
CA ASP A 119 11.98 -3.51 4.34
C ASP A 119 11.74 -3.08 2.88
N ALA A 120 11.35 -1.82 2.71
CA ALA A 120 11.11 -1.17 1.43
C ALA A 120 12.42 -0.64 0.82
#